data_AF-D3JKW6-F1
#
_entry.id   AF-D3JKW6-F1
#
_cell.length_a   1.000
_cell.length_b   1.000
_cell.length_c   1.000
_cell.angle_alpha   90.00
_cell.angle_beta   90.00
_cell.angle_gamma   90.00
#
_symmetry.space_group_name_H-M   'P 1'
#
loop_
_entity.id
_entity.type
_entity.pdbx_description
1 polymer ?
#
loop_
_entity_poly.entity_id
_entity_poly.type
_entity_poly.pdbx_seq_one_letter_code
_entity_poly.pdbx_strand_id
1 'polypeptide(L)'
;GGWWYKPDYIINELNINSAIAHPGHLEVVPLKRPQQTYPISGYCYSGGGRKVIRVEVSIDGGKTWTLSELSHPEKPTEYGRYWCWCFFELRVPLMDIYKCDTPELLCRGWDAAMNRQPERVTWNVMGMMNN
;
A
#
# COMPACT_ATOMS: atom_id res chain seq x y z
N GLY A 1 -0.50 -35.62 6.48
CA GLY A 1 -1.07 -35.07 7.73
C GLY A 1 0.01 -34.27 8.46
N GLY A 2 -0.35 -33.42 9.42
CA GLY A 2 0.61 -32.66 10.23
C GLY A 2 0.92 -31.23 9.77
N TRP A 3 0.13 -30.66 8.86
CA TRP A 3 0.34 -29.30 8.33
C TRP A 3 0.47 -28.23 9.43
N TRP A 4 -0.34 -28.33 10.48
CA TRP A 4 -0.39 -27.37 11.60
C TRP A 4 0.78 -27.45 12.58
N TYR A 5 1.61 -28.49 12.48
CA TYR A 5 2.76 -28.70 13.37
C TYR A 5 4.10 -28.44 12.68
N LYS A 6 4.07 -27.95 11.43
CA LYS A 6 5.27 -27.55 10.70
C LYS A 6 5.69 -26.14 11.17
N PRO A 7 6.86 -25.99 11.82
CA PRO A 7 7.27 -24.71 12.39
C PRO A 7 7.48 -23.62 11.33
N ASP A 8 7.83 -24.00 10.09
CA ASP A 8 8.05 -23.07 8.98
C ASP A 8 6.80 -22.25 8.58
N TYR A 9 5.61 -22.66 9.03
CA TYR A 9 4.34 -21.96 8.75
C TYR A 9 3.86 -21.08 9.92
N ILE A 10 4.66 -20.98 11.00
CA ILE A 10 4.38 -20.05 12.09
C ILE A 10 4.69 -18.63 11.62
N ILE A 11 3.67 -17.77 11.63
CA ILE A 11 3.81 -16.36 11.29
C ILE A 11 4.32 -15.62 12.54
N ASN A 12 5.53 -15.06 12.44
CA ASN A 12 6.12 -14.22 13.48
C ASN A 12 6.22 -12.77 13.02
N GLU A 13 6.91 -12.53 11.90
CA GLU A 13 7.00 -11.20 11.29
C GLU A 13 5.91 -11.01 10.23
N LEU A 14 5.32 -9.80 10.20
CA LEU A 14 4.39 -9.41 9.15
C LEU A 14 5.11 -9.19 7.81
N ASN A 15 4.43 -9.48 6.71
CA ASN A 15 4.85 -9.08 5.38
C ASN A 15 4.62 -7.58 5.17
N ILE A 16 5.15 -7.04 4.08
CA ILE A 16 4.82 -5.67 3.68
C ILE A 16 3.37 -5.60 3.21
N ASN A 17 2.63 -4.61 3.69
CA ASN A 17 1.23 -4.41 3.33
C ASN A 17 0.94 -2.90 3.20
N SER A 18 0.08 -2.54 2.26
CA SER A 18 -0.45 -1.19 2.12
C SER A 18 -1.92 -1.21 1.73
N ALA A 19 -2.66 -0.19 2.16
CA ALA A 19 -4.06 -0.01 1.82
C ALA A 19 -4.39 1.46 1.65
N ILE A 20 -5.25 1.75 0.67
CA ILE A 20 -5.84 3.08 0.44
C ILE A 20 -6.96 3.28 1.47
N ALA A 21 -6.93 4.42 2.16
CA ALA A 21 -7.96 4.84 3.11
C ALA A 21 -8.79 6.03 2.59
N HIS A 22 -8.25 6.77 1.62
CA HIS A 22 -8.93 7.86 0.92
C HIS A 22 -8.61 7.77 -0.58
N PRO A 23 -9.61 7.75 -1.49
CA PRO A 23 -11.04 8.00 -1.30
C PRO A 23 -11.74 6.99 -0.38
N GLY A 24 -12.86 7.41 0.21
CA GLY A 24 -13.75 6.50 0.91
C GLY A 24 -14.42 5.50 -0.05
N HIS A 25 -14.89 4.37 0.50
CA HIS A 25 -15.64 3.40 -0.30
C HIS A 25 -16.89 4.05 -0.91
N LEU A 26 -17.02 3.97 -2.23
CA LEU A 26 -18.10 4.58 -3.02
C LEU A 26 -18.20 6.12 -2.89
N GLU A 27 -17.11 6.79 -2.54
CA GLU A 27 -17.06 8.26 -2.53
C GLU A 27 -17.29 8.80 -3.96
N VAL A 28 -18.18 9.78 -4.07
CA VAL A 28 -18.49 10.46 -5.34
C VAL A 28 -17.84 11.83 -5.35
N VAL A 29 -16.91 12.04 -6.28
CA VAL A 29 -16.15 13.29 -6.39
C VAL A 29 -16.49 13.99 -7.71
N PRO A 30 -17.25 15.10 -7.68
CA PRO A 30 -17.56 15.84 -8.89
C PRO A 30 -16.34 16.62 -9.40
N LEU A 31 -16.07 16.51 -10.70
CA LEU A 31 -15.07 17.33 -11.38
C LEU A 31 -15.67 18.69 -11.72
N LYS A 32 -15.33 19.72 -10.93
CA LYS A 32 -15.86 21.08 -11.08
C LYS A 32 -14.96 21.99 -11.91
N ARG A 33 -13.64 21.74 -11.92
CA ARG A 33 -12.64 22.54 -12.62
C ARG A 33 -11.58 21.64 -13.27
N PRO A 34 -11.05 21.97 -14.46
CA PRO A 34 -10.04 21.13 -15.11
C PRO A 34 -8.76 20.90 -14.30
N GLN A 35 -8.36 21.87 -13.45
CA GLN A 35 -7.15 21.80 -12.63
C GLN A 35 -7.40 21.24 -11.22
N GLN A 36 -8.61 20.72 -10.94
CA GLN A 36 -8.94 20.14 -9.65
C GLN A 36 -8.05 18.91 -9.41
N THR A 37 -7.32 18.91 -8.29
CA THR A 37 -6.57 17.75 -7.83
C THR A 37 -7.37 16.99 -6.79
N TYR A 38 -7.03 15.71 -6.64
CA TYR A 38 -7.64 14.82 -5.67
C TYR A 38 -6.54 14.04 -4.93
N PRO A 39 -6.52 14.05 -3.58
CA PRO A 39 -5.57 13.26 -2.83
C PRO A 39 -6.00 11.80 -2.78
N ILE A 40 -5.05 10.90 -2.99
CA ILE A 40 -5.18 9.48 -2.70
C ILE A 40 -4.22 9.20 -1.55
N SER A 41 -4.71 8.68 -0.44
CA SER A 41 -3.89 8.46 0.74
C SER A 41 -4.24 7.19 1.48
N GLY A 42 -3.30 6.73 2.28
CA GLY A 42 -3.42 5.48 3.00
C GLY A 42 -2.24 5.23 3.92
N TYR A 43 -2.07 3.98 4.33
CA TYR A 43 -0.98 3.55 5.18
C TYR A 43 -0.21 2.39 4.56
N CYS A 44 1.02 2.20 5.03
CA CYS A 44 1.84 1.04 4.70
C CYS A 44 2.66 0.62 5.92
N TYR A 45 2.87 -0.68 6.10
CA TYR A 45 3.72 -1.24 7.15
C TYR A 45 4.51 -2.45 6.64
N SER A 46 5.57 -2.82 7.36
CA SER A 46 6.29 -4.08 7.19
C SER A 46 6.72 -4.63 8.55
N GLY A 47 6.77 -5.96 8.70
CA GLY A 47 7.25 -6.61 9.92
C GLY A 47 8.76 -6.52 10.11
N GLY A 48 9.26 -7.09 11.21
CA GLY A 48 10.71 -7.19 11.49
C GLY A 48 11.42 -5.84 11.67
N GLY A 49 10.66 -4.75 11.88
CA GLY A 49 11.22 -3.42 12.07
C GLY A 49 11.76 -2.80 10.78
N ARG A 50 11.36 -3.32 9.61
CA ARG A 50 11.84 -2.88 8.30
C ARG A 50 11.12 -1.61 7.88
N LYS A 51 11.89 -0.56 7.60
CA LYS A 51 11.36 0.71 7.10
C LYS A 51 10.68 0.52 5.76
N VAL A 52 9.45 1.04 5.60
CA VAL A 52 8.84 1.24 4.27
C VAL A 52 9.58 2.38 3.57
N ILE A 53 10.12 2.11 2.40
CA ILE A 53 10.97 3.07 1.65
C ILE A 53 10.28 3.64 0.42
N ARG A 54 9.22 2.99 -0.06
CA ARG A 54 8.49 3.39 -1.26
C ARG A 54 7.06 2.89 -1.20
N VAL A 55 6.12 3.76 -1.57
CA VAL A 55 4.77 3.36 -1.97
C VAL A 55 4.51 3.94 -3.36
N GLU A 56 3.93 3.13 -4.23
CA GLU A 56 3.48 3.55 -5.54
C GLU A 56 1.96 3.42 -5.60
N VAL A 57 1.32 4.36 -6.29
CA VAL A 57 -0.12 4.37 -6.55
C VAL A 57 -0.36 4.33 -8.05
N SER A 58 -1.32 3.50 -8.47
CA SER A 58 -1.83 3.46 -9.83
C SER A 58 -3.27 3.97 -9.85
N ILE A 59 -3.63 4.66 -10.91
CA ILE A 59 -5.01 5.14 -11.16
C ILE A 59 -5.69 4.44 -12.36
N ASP A 60 -4.94 3.58 -13.07
CA ASP A 60 -5.33 2.99 -14.35
C ASP A 60 -5.35 1.45 -14.33
N GLY A 61 -5.55 0.87 -13.14
CA GLY A 61 -5.59 -0.58 -12.96
C GLY A 61 -4.21 -1.24 -13.06
N GLY A 62 -3.15 -0.52 -12.67
CA GLY A 62 -1.80 -1.06 -12.57
C GLY A 62 -0.98 -0.99 -13.86
N LYS A 63 -1.47 -0.31 -14.90
CA LYS A 63 -0.73 -0.10 -16.16
C LYS A 63 0.44 0.86 -15.95
N THR A 64 0.21 1.93 -15.19
CA THR A 64 1.24 2.89 -14.78
C THR A 64 1.21 3.10 -13.27
N TRP A 65 2.37 3.52 -12.73
CA TRP A 65 2.60 3.67 -11.30
C TRP A 65 3.31 4.98 -11.02
N THR A 66 2.81 5.73 -10.05
CA THR A 66 3.36 7.03 -9.63
C THR A 66 3.83 6.93 -8.19
N LEU A 67 5.03 7.45 -7.93
CA LEU A 67 5.62 7.50 -6.60
C LEU A 67 4.83 8.46 -5.70
N SER A 68 4.37 7.98 -4.54
CA SER A 68 3.70 8.80 -3.53
C SER A 68 4.71 9.45 -2.56
N GLU A 69 4.28 10.50 -1.87
CA GLU A 69 5.01 11.05 -0.73
C GLU A 69 4.79 10.17 0.51
N LEU A 70 5.86 9.90 1.26
CA LEU A 70 5.80 9.12 2.49
C LEU A 70 6.00 10.01 3.72
N SER A 71 5.18 9.77 4.74
CA SER A 71 5.32 10.35 6.07
C SER A 71 5.54 9.24 7.09
N HIS A 72 6.68 9.27 7.79
CA HIS A 72 7.00 8.38 8.90
C HIS A 72 6.87 9.17 10.21
N PRO A 73 5.75 9.05 10.96
CA PRO A 73 5.60 9.73 12.23
C PRO A 73 6.60 9.24 13.29
N GLU A 74 6.99 7.97 13.18
CA GLU A 74 7.97 7.33 14.05
C GLU A 74 9.41 7.65 13.60
N LYS A 75 10.29 7.90 14.58
CA LYS A 75 11.73 7.94 14.37
C LYS A 75 12.33 6.55 14.55
N PRO A 76 13.42 6.20 13.85
CA PRO A 76 14.04 4.90 14.03
C PRO A 76 14.49 4.71 15.49
N THR A 77 14.44 3.47 15.97
CA THR A 77 15.10 3.09 17.23
C THR A 77 16.62 3.28 17.11
N GLU A 78 17.37 3.12 18.21
CA GLU A 78 18.84 3.13 18.21
C GLU A 78 19.46 2.14 17.19
N TYR A 79 18.78 1.02 16.91
CA TYR A 79 19.19 0.01 15.93
C TYR A 79 18.59 0.21 14.52
N GLY A 80 18.04 1.39 14.21
CA GLY A 80 17.49 1.68 12.88
C GLY A 80 16.14 1.02 12.56
N ARG A 81 15.41 0.51 13.57
CA ARG A 81 14.14 -0.19 13.38
C ARG A 81 12.96 0.77 13.35
N TYR A 82 11.97 0.44 12.53
CA TYR A 82 10.68 1.12 12.41
C TYR A 82 9.56 0.12 12.72
N TRP A 83 8.89 0.29 13.85
CA TRP A 83 7.84 -0.62 14.33
C TRP A 83 6.43 -0.12 14.01
N CYS A 84 6.29 1.17 13.72
CA CYS A 84 5.05 1.78 13.31
C CYS A 84 4.89 1.77 11.78
N TRP A 85 3.63 1.81 11.35
CA TRP A 85 3.27 2.14 9.98
C TRP A 85 3.78 3.53 9.55
N CYS A 86 3.81 3.74 8.23
CA CYS A 86 3.91 5.06 7.64
C CYS A 86 2.62 5.41 6.88
N PHE A 87 2.44 6.68 6.58
CA PHE A 87 1.37 7.16 5.74
C PHE A 87 1.89 7.52 4.36
N PHE A 88 1.06 7.36 3.33
CA PHE A 88 1.37 7.81 1.98
C PHE A 88 0.27 8.75 1.47
N GLU A 89 0.66 9.73 0.65
CA GLU A 89 -0.27 10.59 -0.10
C GLU A 89 0.26 10.79 -1.52
N LEU A 90 -0.63 10.72 -2.51
CA LEU A 90 -0.40 11.14 -3.87
C LEU A 90 -1.54 12.07 -4.31
N ARG A 91 -1.20 13.29 -4.72
CA ARG A 91 -2.17 14.19 -5.34
C ARG A 91 -2.13 14.03 -6.85
N VAL A 92 -3.25 13.63 -7.43
CA VAL A 92 -3.40 13.47 -8.88
C VAL A 92 -4.37 14.51 -9.43
N PRO A 93 -4.19 14.99 -10.66
CA PRO A 93 -5.24 15.73 -11.35
C PRO A 93 -6.48 14.84 -11.49
N LEU A 94 -7.62 15.27 -10.96
CA LEU A 94 -8.85 14.48 -11.00
C LEU A 94 -9.26 14.17 -12.44
N MET A 95 -8.98 15.09 -13.37
CA MET A 95 -9.19 14.91 -14.80
C MET A 95 -8.47 13.68 -15.37
N ASP A 96 -7.30 13.30 -14.83
CA ASP A 96 -6.54 12.15 -15.34
C ASP A 96 -7.25 10.84 -15.01
N ILE A 97 -7.84 10.73 -13.81
CA ILE A 97 -8.69 9.60 -13.44
C ILE A 97 -9.93 9.52 -14.35
N TYR A 98 -10.57 10.65 -14.63
CA TYR A 98 -11.75 10.71 -15.50
C TYR A 98 -11.47 10.31 -16.96
N LYS A 99 -10.21 10.46 -17.41
CA LYS A 99 -9.78 10.08 -18.76
C LYS A 99 -9.32 8.63 -18.85
N CYS A 100 -9.11 7.94 -17.73
CA CYS A 100 -8.72 6.54 -17.74
C CYS A 100 -9.85 5.68 -18.32
N ASP A 101 -9.52 4.84 -19.30
CA ASP A 101 -10.47 3.84 -19.83
C ASP A 101 -10.87 2.81 -18.76
N THR A 102 -9.95 2.52 -17.83
CA THR A 102 -10.10 1.57 -16.72
C THR A 102 -9.69 2.25 -15.41
N PRO A 103 -10.54 3.13 -14.84
CA PRO A 103 -10.22 3.83 -13.61
C PRO A 103 -10.29 2.86 -12.43
N GLU A 104 -9.12 2.51 -11.89
CA GLU A 104 -8.98 1.64 -10.73
C GLU A 104 -7.78 2.09 -9.92
N LEU A 105 -8.01 2.31 -8.62
CA LEU A 105 -6.96 2.74 -7.71
C LEU A 105 -6.29 1.53 -7.09
N LEU A 106 -4.97 1.42 -7.25
CA LEU A 106 -4.15 0.41 -6.61
C LEU A 106 -3.01 1.06 -5.84
N CYS A 107 -2.54 0.43 -4.78
CA CYS A 107 -1.30 0.80 -4.10
C CYS A 107 -0.41 -0.43 -3.88
N ARG A 108 0.91 -0.19 -3.80
CA ARG A 108 1.88 -1.22 -3.42
C ARG A 108 3.10 -0.62 -2.73
N GLY A 109 3.60 -1.29 -1.70
CA GLY A 109 4.76 -0.86 -0.91
C GLY A 109 6.03 -1.67 -1.17
N TRP A 110 7.18 -1.04 -0.85
CA TRP A 110 8.48 -1.68 -0.67
C TRP A 110 9.09 -1.35 0.68
N ASP A 111 9.71 -2.34 1.30
CA ASP A 111 10.52 -2.14 2.51
C ASP A 111 12.02 -2.03 2.19
N ALA A 112 12.82 -1.73 3.21
CA ALA A 112 14.26 -1.57 3.12
C ALA A 112 15.02 -2.84 2.66
N ALA A 113 14.37 -4.01 2.67
CA ALA A 113 14.91 -5.25 2.13
C ALA A 113 14.42 -5.52 0.68
N MET A 114 13.78 -4.54 0.04
CA MET A 114 13.20 -4.63 -1.30
C MET A 114 12.08 -5.67 -1.43
N ASN A 115 11.45 -6.09 -0.32
CA ASN A 115 10.24 -6.90 -0.41
C ASN A 115 9.10 -6.07 -0.99
N ARG A 116 8.28 -6.67 -1.85
CA ARG A 116 7.12 -6.03 -2.49
C ARG A 116 5.86 -6.86 -2.30
N GLN A 117 4.71 -6.20 -2.17
CA GLN A 117 3.40 -6.87 -2.28
C GLN A 117 3.26 -7.62 -3.61
N PRO A 118 2.72 -8.85 -3.63
CA PRO A 118 2.43 -9.57 -4.87
C PRO A 118 1.33 -8.84 -5.66
N GLU A 119 1.25 -9.12 -6.97
CA GLU A 119 0.18 -8.54 -7.81
C GLU A 119 -1.15 -9.30 -7.66
N ARG A 120 -1.06 -10.60 -7.34
CA ARG A 120 -2.22 -11.47 -7.17
C ARG A 120 -2.31 -11.91 -5.72
N VAL A 121 -3.53 -11.97 -5.21
CA VAL A 121 -3.83 -12.47 -3.87
C VAL A 121 -3.28 -13.88 -3.70
N THR A 122 -2.53 -14.09 -2.61
CA THR A 122 -2.06 -15.41 -2.22
C THR A 122 -3.05 -16.01 -1.23
N TRP A 123 -3.99 -16.80 -1.75
CA TRP A 123 -5.00 -17.46 -0.91
C TRP A 123 -4.36 -18.52 0.00
N ASN A 124 -4.84 -18.59 1.24
CA ASN A 124 -4.53 -19.68 2.16
C ASN A 124 -5.76 -20.01 3.02
N VAL A 125 -5.74 -21.21 3.62
CA VAL A 125 -6.85 -21.78 4.40
C VAL A 125 -7.32 -20.86 5.53
N MET A 126 -6.42 -20.07 6.12
CA MET A 126 -6.71 -19.22 7.28
C MET A 126 -7.06 -17.78 6.90
N GLY A 127 -6.95 -17.41 5.62
CA GLY A 127 -7.13 -16.02 5.16
C GLY A 127 -6.13 -15.04 5.77
N MET A 128 -4.97 -15.52 6.24
CA MET A 128 -3.97 -14.69 6.92
C MET A 128 -2.97 -14.08 5.94
N MET A 129 -2.30 -12.99 6.33
CA MET A 129 -1.17 -12.39 5.58
C MET A 129 -1.51 -11.99 4.14
N ASN A 130 -2.77 -11.66 3.86
CA ASN A 130 -3.17 -11.14 2.55
C ASN A 130 -2.57 -9.74 2.36
N ASN A 131 -1.63 -9.62 1.43
CA ASN A 131 -0.90 -8.41 1.12
C ASN A 131 -0.77 -8.18 -0.39
#